data_AF-A0A967S363-F1
#
_entry.id   AF-A0A967S363-F1
#
_cell.length_a   1.000
_cell.length_b   1.000
_cell.length_c   1.000
_cell.angle_alpha   90.00
_cell.angle_beta   90.00
_cell.angle_gamma   90.00
#
_symmetry.space_group_name_H-M   'P 1'
#
loop_
_entity.id
_entity.type
_entity.pdbx_description
1 polymer ?
#
loop_
_entity_poly.entity_id
_entity_poly.type
_entity_poly.pdbx_seq_one_letter_code
_entity_poly.pdbx_strand_id
1 'polypeptide(L)'
;MVTAIDDLANSTRLDIDARAIDNPATAFDERQFVDSITAAAYTPSGACNSISGDTFIACVPGSDVRFEIVFRNDVVTPTDMPQVFDFWIRAYYDGTSLAAEKPVRIVVPAANPCVLAATTSDPCPRQTGSYWRVHDASEG
;
A
#
# COMPACT_ATOMS: atom_id res chain seq x y z
N MET A 1 -9.22 27.36 27.51
CA MET A 1 -9.90 26.25 28.20
C MET A 1 -10.19 25.18 27.15
N VAL A 2 -9.26 24.24 26.96
CA VAL A 2 -9.31 23.11 25.99
C VAL A 2 -8.99 21.79 26.73
N THR A 3 -9.14 21.75 28.05
CA THR A 3 -8.69 20.59 28.84
C THR A 3 -9.63 19.39 28.75
N ALA A 4 -10.95 19.60 28.61
CA ALA A 4 -11.91 18.50 28.57
C ALA A 4 -11.81 17.65 27.28
N ILE A 5 -11.43 18.26 26.15
CA ILE A 5 -11.27 17.54 24.87
C ILE A 5 -9.93 16.81 24.86
N ASP A 6 -8.85 17.44 25.34
CA ASP A 6 -7.53 16.80 25.45
C ASP A 6 -7.53 15.61 26.43
N ASP A 7 -8.25 15.70 27.55
CA ASP A 7 -8.39 14.60 28.51
C ASP A 7 -9.21 13.45 27.95
N LEU A 8 -10.32 13.74 27.24
CA LEU A 8 -11.14 12.69 26.62
C LEU A 8 -10.39 12.00 25.48
N ALA A 9 -9.70 12.74 24.62
CA ALA A 9 -8.95 12.18 23.49
C ALA A 9 -7.74 11.35 23.96
N ASN A 10 -7.12 11.71 25.08
CA ASN A 10 -6.11 10.88 25.73
C ASN A 10 -6.69 9.63 26.41
N SER A 11 -7.96 9.66 26.84
CA SER A 11 -8.62 8.49 27.44
C SER A 11 -9.08 7.44 26.43
N THR A 12 -9.15 7.80 25.14
CA THR A 12 -9.65 6.95 24.04
C THR A 12 -8.59 6.72 22.96
N ARG A 13 -7.34 6.52 23.35
CA ARG A 13 -6.26 6.20 22.42
C ARG A 13 -6.50 4.85 21.75
N LEU A 14 -6.24 4.78 20.45
CA LEU A 14 -6.54 3.61 19.60
C LEU A 14 -5.27 3.14 18.91
N ASP A 15 -5.15 1.83 18.70
CA ASP A 15 -4.12 1.28 17.84
C ASP A 15 -4.54 1.45 16.37
N ILE A 16 -3.58 1.73 15.49
CA ILE A 16 -3.83 1.88 14.06
C ILE A 16 -2.90 0.94 13.29
N ASP A 17 -3.47 -0.04 12.61
CA ASP A 17 -2.73 -1.02 11.81
C ASP A 17 -3.21 -1.03 10.35
N ALA A 18 -2.33 -1.38 9.41
CA ALA A 18 -2.64 -1.45 7.99
C ALA A 18 -2.53 -2.87 7.44
N ARG A 19 -3.50 -3.25 6.60
CA ARG A 19 -3.62 -4.61 6.04
C ARG A 19 -3.91 -4.55 4.55
N ALA A 20 -3.35 -5.52 3.83
CA ALA A 20 -3.76 -5.80 2.46
C ALA A 20 -5.03 -6.66 2.47
N ILE A 21 -6.00 -6.28 1.65
CA ILE A 21 -7.29 -6.95 1.53
C ILE A 21 -7.42 -7.51 0.12
N ASP A 22 -7.62 -8.83 0.08
CA ASP A 22 -7.89 -9.59 -1.14
C ASP A 22 -9.16 -9.09 -1.84
N ASN A 23 -9.18 -9.14 -3.17
CA ASN A 23 -10.38 -8.85 -3.93
C ASN A 23 -11.17 -10.14 -4.18
N PRO A 24 -12.33 -10.34 -3.50
CA PRO A 24 -13.08 -11.60 -3.63
C PRO A 24 -13.70 -11.81 -5.02
N ALA A 25 -13.64 -10.81 -5.90
CA ALA A 25 -14.11 -10.91 -7.28
C ALA A 25 -13.08 -11.56 -8.22
N THR A 26 -11.83 -11.71 -7.80
CA THR A 26 -10.77 -12.35 -8.59
C THR A 26 -10.45 -13.74 -8.04
N ALA A 27 -9.84 -14.57 -8.88
CA ALA A 27 -9.39 -15.91 -8.48
C ALA A 27 -7.97 -15.92 -7.89
N PHE A 28 -7.30 -14.77 -7.90
CA PHE A 28 -5.92 -14.59 -7.49
C PHE A 28 -5.89 -13.74 -6.24
N ASP A 29 -5.19 -14.20 -5.19
CA ASP A 29 -5.05 -13.43 -3.95
C ASP A 29 -4.06 -12.28 -4.14
N GLU A 30 -4.54 -11.06 -4.35
CA GLU A 30 -3.65 -9.92 -4.61
C GLU A 30 -2.75 -9.55 -3.42
N ARG A 31 -3.05 -10.05 -2.21
CA ARG A 31 -2.17 -9.85 -1.05
C ARG A 31 -0.78 -10.45 -1.27
N GLN A 32 -0.66 -11.41 -2.19
CA GLN A 32 0.63 -11.98 -2.59
C GLN A 32 1.58 -10.96 -3.24
N PHE A 33 1.07 -9.83 -3.76
CA PHE A 33 1.93 -8.75 -4.25
C PHE A 33 2.53 -7.89 -3.14
N VAL A 34 2.04 -7.99 -1.91
CA VAL A 34 2.48 -7.15 -0.80
C VAL A 34 3.66 -7.82 -0.11
N ASP A 35 4.84 -7.25 -0.31
CA ASP A 35 6.10 -7.73 0.27
C ASP A 35 6.22 -7.28 1.74
N SER A 36 5.84 -6.03 2.03
CA SER A 36 5.78 -5.54 3.41
C SER A 36 4.87 -4.32 3.56
N ILE A 37 4.35 -4.16 4.79
CA ILE A 37 3.69 -2.96 5.28
C ILE A 37 4.40 -2.58 6.58
N THR A 38 4.82 -1.34 6.71
CA THR A 38 5.49 -0.83 7.91
C THR A 38 4.91 0.51 8.32
N ALA A 39 4.69 0.69 9.61
CA ALA A 39 4.37 2.00 10.17
C ALA A 39 5.65 2.85 10.17
N ALA A 40 5.63 4.00 9.48
CA ALA A 40 6.83 4.78 9.20
C ALA A 40 6.92 6.06 10.06
N ALA A 41 5.82 6.82 10.16
CA ALA A 41 5.80 8.08 10.90
C ALA A 41 4.39 8.49 11.32
N TYR A 42 4.28 9.34 12.33
CA TYR A 42 3.03 9.97 12.75
C TYR A 42 3.24 11.43 13.14
N THR A 43 2.18 12.23 13.02
CA THR A 43 2.15 13.65 13.38
C THR A 43 0.82 14.00 14.06
N PRO A 44 0.81 14.94 15.02
CA PRO A 44 1.97 15.64 15.59
C PRO A 44 2.86 14.73 16.47
N SER A 45 4.02 15.24 16.92
CA SER A 45 4.86 14.49 17.85
C SER A 45 4.10 14.22 19.16
N GLY A 46 4.19 12.98 19.67
CA GLY A 46 3.42 12.53 20.85
C GLY A 46 1.96 12.13 20.56
N ALA A 47 1.52 12.19 19.30
CA ALA A 47 0.17 11.79 18.94
C ALA A 47 -0.06 10.28 19.12
N CYS A 48 0.95 9.46 18.81
CA CYS A 48 1.00 8.03 19.17
C CYS A 48 2.09 7.77 20.22
N ASN A 49 1.91 6.74 21.03
CA ASN A 49 2.87 6.36 22.07
C ASN A 49 4.14 5.74 21.47
N SER A 50 3.97 4.88 20.46
CA SER A 50 5.08 4.22 19.77
C SER A 50 4.66 3.63 18.43
N ILE A 51 5.63 3.09 17.69
CA ILE A 51 5.44 2.26 16.51
C ILE A 51 5.93 0.85 16.84
N SER A 52 5.18 -0.16 16.41
CA SER A 52 5.57 -1.58 16.47
C SER A 52 5.23 -2.26 15.15
N GLY A 53 6.24 -2.51 14.31
CA GLY A 53 6.07 -3.17 13.02
C GLY A 53 5.19 -2.37 12.05
N ASP A 54 4.00 -2.89 11.77
CA ASP A 54 2.96 -2.30 10.91
C ASP A 54 1.87 -1.56 11.70
N THR A 55 2.09 -1.33 13.00
CA THR A 55 1.07 -0.78 13.90
C THR A 55 1.58 0.46 14.62
N PHE A 56 0.76 1.50 14.65
CA PHE A 56 0.92 2.64 15.55
C PHE A 56 0.17 2.38 16.85
N ILE A 57 0.84 2.54 17.99
CA ILE A 57 0.29 2.16 19.30
C ILE A 57 -0.30 3.37 20.00
N ALA A 58 -1.54 3.21 20.47
CA ALA A 58 -2.27 4.16 21.31
C ALA A 58 -2.20 5.60 20.78
N CYS A 59 -2.66 5.79 19.55
CA CYS A 59 -2.79 7.08 18.90
C CYS A 59 -4.01 7.85 19.38
N VAL A 60 -3.88 9.16 19.52
CA VAL A 60 -5.02 10.06 19.74
C VAL A 60 -5.88 10.08 18.46
N PRO A 61 -7.22 10.05 18.56
CA PRO A 61 -8.08 10.23 17.40
C PRO A 61 -7.75 11.52 16.64
N GLY A 62 -7.68 11.43 15.30
CA GLY A 62 -7.30 12.56 14.44
C GLY A 62 -5.79 12.74 14.20
N SER A 63 -4.96 11.82 14.71
CA SER A 63 -3.53 11.77 14.36
C SER A 63 -3.34 11.44 12.88
N ASP A 64 -2.37 12.10 12.25
CA ASP A 64 -1.91 11.75 10.91
C ASP A 64 -0.87 10.64 11.02
N VAL A 65 -1.09 9.52 10.33
CA VAL A 65 -0.16 8.38 10.31
C VAL A 65 0.29 8.06 8.88
N ARG A 66 1.51 7.56 8.74
CA ARG A 66 2.12 7.21 7.46
C ARG A 66 2.59 5.76 7.46
N PHE A 67 1.98 4.96 6.60
CA PHE A 67 2.48 3.63 6.26
C PHE A 67 3.40 3.68 5.05
N GLU A 68 4.45 2.87 5.07
CA GLU A 68 5.27 2.55 3.90
C GLU A 68 4.99 1.12 3.48
N ILE A 69 4.75 0.94 2.18
CA ILE A 69 4.27 -0.31 1.61
C ILE A 69 5.14 -0.67 0.42
N VAL A 70 5.66 -1.89 0.41
CA VAL A 70 6.48 -2.42 -0.67
C VAL A 70 5.69 -3.48 -1.41
N PHE A 71 5.63 -3.35 -2.74
CA PHE A 71 5.02 -4.33 -3.62
C PHE A 71 6.11 -5.07 -4.41
N ARG A 72 5.93 -6.38 -4.61
CA ARG A 72 6.83 -7.23 -5.40
C ARG A 72 6.00 -8.24 -6.19
N ASN A 73 6.40 -8.51 -7.43
CA ASN A 73 5.82 -9.60 -8.22
C ASN A 73 6.86 -10.71 -8.42
N ASP A 74 6.68 -11.82 -7.70
CA ASP A 74 7.39 -13.08 -7.85
C ASP A 74 6.43 -14.27 -8.11
N VAL A 75 5.13 -14.01 -8.13
CA VAL A 75 4.05 -15.00 -8.20
C VAL A 75 3.32 -15.03 -9.54
N VAL A 76 3.15 -13.87 -10.19
CA VAL A 76 2.42 -13.78 -11.46
C VAL A 76 3.39 -13.79 -12.62
N THR A 77 3.33 -14.86 -13.41
CA THR A 77 4.05 -14.96 -14.68
C THR A 77 3.34 -14.12 -15.75
N PRO A 78 4.06 -13.27 -16.50
CA PRO A 78 3.49 -12.51 -17.61
C PRO A 78 2.90 -13.41 -18.70
N THR A 79 1.77 -13.00 -19.27
CA THR A 79 1.13 -13.64 -20.45
C THR A 79 1.20 -12.72 -21.68
N ASP A 80 0.72 -13.16 -22.85
CA ASP A 80 0.72 -12.34 -24.07
C ASP A 80 -0.12 -11.05 -23.98
N MET A 81 -0.98 -10.94 -22.95
CA MET A 81 -1.78 -9.77 -22.66
C MET A 81 -1.42 -9.19 -21.29
N PRO A 82 -1.52 -7.86 -21.09
CA PRO A 82 -1.36 -7.28 -19.76
C PRO A 82 -2.39 -7.84 -18.78
N GLN A 83 -1.94 -8.15 -17.57
CA GLN A 83 -2.81 -8.61 -16.48
C GLN A 83 -2.93 -7.49 -15.44
N VAL A 84 -4.16 -7.21 -15.01
CA VAL A 84 -4.48 -6.13 -14.08
C VAL A 84 -5.07 -6.72 -12.81
N PHE A 85 -4.54 -6.29 -11.68
CA PHE A 85 -4.93 -6.75 -10.35
C PHE A 85 -5.31 -5.54 -9.50
N ASP A 86 -6.55 -5.49 -9.06
CA ASP A 86 -7.12 -4.39 -8.30
C ASP A 86 -7.51 -4.89 -6.91
N PHE A 87 -7.02 -4.24 -5.86
CA PHE A 87 -7.27 -4.62 -4.46
C PHE A 87 -7.15 -3.39 -3.54
N TRP A 88 -7.23 -3.60 -2.23
CA TRP A 88 -7.21 -2.52 -1.25
C TRP A 88 -6.12 -2.68 -0.21
N ILE A 89 -5.54 -1.55 0.19
CA ILE A 89 -4.89 -1.41 1.49
C ILE A 89 -5.86 -0.69 2.42
N ARG A 90 -6.11 -1.27 3.59
CA ARG A 90 -7.02 -0.71 4.60
C ARG A 90 -6.30 -0.51 5.91
N ALA A 91 -6.50 0.64 6.52
CA ALA A 91 -6.09 0.92 7.89
C ALA A 91 -7.28 0.71 8.83
N TYR A 92 -7.04 0.15 10.01
CA TYR A 92 -8.05 -0.15 11.01
C TYR A 92 -7.72 0.52 12.34
N TYR A 93 -8.74 1.00 13.04
CA TYR A 93 -8.68 1.31 14.47
C TYR A 93 -8.93 0.05 15.28
N ASP A 94 -8.06 -0.24 16.25
CA ASP A 94 -8.07 -1.42 17.13
C ASP A 94 -8.33 -2.73 16.35
N GLY A 95 -7.78 -2.82 15.14
CA GLY A 95 -7.90 -3.97 14.25
C GLY A 95 -9.32 -4.33 13.75
N THR A 96 -10.34 -3.51 14.02
CA THR A 96 -11.74 -3.84 13.74
C THR A 96 -12.47 -2.78 12.92
N SER A 97 -12.29 -1.51 13.25
CA SER A 97 -13.05 -0.42 12.62
C SER A 97 -12.25 0.18 11.47
N LEU A 98 -12.84 0.31 10.28
CA LEU A 98 -12.15 0.85 9.11
C LEU A 98 -11.83 2.34 9.33
N ALA A 99 -10.54 2.68 9.36
CA ALA A 99 -10.05 4.04 9.52
C ALA A 99 -9.91 4.76 8.17
N ALA A 100 -9.29 4.07 7.21
CA ALA A 100 -9.05 4.57 5.87
C ALA A 100 -8.91 3.40 4.90
N GLU A 101 -9.19 3.65 3.62
CA GLU A 101 -8.90 2.69 2.55
C GLU A 101 -8.27 3.38 1.34
N LYS A 102 -7.36 2.65 0.68
CA LYS A 102 -6.69 3.09 -0.54
C LYS A 102 -6.78 1.99 -1.59
N PRO A 103 -7.36 2.25 -2.77
CA PRO A 103 -7.32 1.30 -3.88
C PRO A 103 -5.90 1.20 -4.45
N VAL A 104 -5.47 -0.01 -4.77
CA VAL A 104 -4.19 -0.33 -5.40
C VAL A 104 -4.46 -1.06 -6.71
N ARG A 105 -3.73 -0.68 -7.75
CA ARG A 105 -3.73 -1.34 -9.06
C ARG A 105 -2.33 -1.77 -9.43
N ILE A 106 -2.11 -3.07 -9.57
CA ILE A 106 -0.87 -3.64 -10.11
C ILE A 106 -1.13 -4.07 -11.55
N VAL A 107 -0.29 -3.60 -12.46
CA VAL A 107 -0.31 -4.03 -13.86
C VAL A 107 0.93 -4.87 -14.10
N VAL A 108 0.74 -6.16 -14.36
CA VAL A 108 1.79 -7.02 -14.90
C VAL A 108 1.76 -6.84 -16.42
N PRO A 109 2.82 -6.27 -17.02
CA PRO A 109 2.86 -6.07 -18.46
C PRO A 109 2.77 -7.38 -19.22
N ALA A 110 2.33 -7.32 -20.47
CA ALA A 110 2.44 -8.47 -21.36
C ALA A 110 3.89 -8.96 -21.43
N ALA A 111 4.05 -10.28 -21.58
CA ALA A 111 5.33 -10.92 -21.82
C ALA A 111 5.99 -10.23 -23.00
N ASN A 112 7.12 -9.59 -22.73
CA ASN A 112 7.92 -9.02 -23.80
C ASN A 112 8.78 -10.15 -24.37
N PRO A 113 8.55 -10.59 -25.62
CA PRO A 113 9.37 -11.64 -26.23
C PRO A 113 10.86 -11.25 -26.25
N CYS A 114 11.19 -9.96 -26.19
CA CYS A 114 12.56 -9.46 -26.16
C CYS A 114 13.30 -9.73 -24.84
N VAL A 115 12.60 -9.89 -23.72
CA VAL A 115 13.21 -10.11 -22.38
C VAL A 115 13.41 -11.61 -22.13
N LEU A 116 12.59 -12.46 -22.76
CA LEU A 116 12.78 -13.91 -22.83
C LEU A 116 13.80 -14.32 -23.92
N ALA A 117 14.10 -13.41 -24.86
CA ALA A 117 15.04 -13.57 -25.98
C ALA A 117 16.53 -13.37 -25.63
N ALA A 118 16.93 -13.34 -24.34
CA ALA A 118 18.36 -13.31 -24.00
C ALA A 118 19.12 -14.58 -24.48
N THR A 119 18.42 -15.56 -25.04
CA THR A 119 18.94 -16.79 -25.64
C THR A 119 18.71 -16.90 -27.16
N THR A 120 18.08 -15.93 -27.83
CA THR A 120 17.85 -15.97 -29.28
C THR A 120 18.73 -14.96 -30.02
N SER A 121 19.22 -15.35 -31.21
CA SER A 121 20.21 -14.61 -32.00
C SER A 121 19.68 -13.37 -32.73
N ASP A 122 18.36 -13.08 -32.64
CA ASP A 122 17.73 -11.91 -33.26
C ASP A 122 17.14 -10.99 -32.19
N PRO A 123 17.80 -9.87 -31.84
CA PRO A 123 17.25 -8.90 -30.92
C PRO A 123 16.14 -8.11 -31.61
N CYS A 124 14.92 -8.20 -31.11
CA CYS A 124 13.83 -7.32 -31.52
C CYS A 124 14.19 -5.83 -31.25
N PRO A 125 13.63 -4.88 -32.02
CA PRO A 125 13.90 -3.45 -31.84
C PRO A 125 13.47 -3.03 -30.43
N ARG A 126 14.39 -2.41 -29.67
CA ARG A 126 14.10 -1.87 -28.34
C ARG A 126 12.95 -0.87 -28.45
N GLN A 127 11.78 -1.21 -27.90
CA GLN A 127 10.71 -0.25 -27.66
C GLN A 127 11.12 0.62 -26.47
N THR A 128 11.84 1.72 -26.73
CA THR A 128 12.07 2.78 -25.73
C THR A 128 10.82 3.64 -25.65
N GLY A 129 9.99 3.39 -24.63
CA GLY A 129 8.95 4.31 -24.19
C GLY A 129 9.35 4.88 -22.82
N SER A 130 9.44 6.20 -22.70
CA SER A 130 9.63 6.88 -21.42
C SER A 130 8.26 7.12 -20.79
N TYR A 131 7.89 6.36 -19.76
CA TYR A 131 6.75 6.71 -18.91
C TYR A 131 7.30 7.38 -17.65
N TRP A 132 7.08 8.69 -17.53
CA TRP A 132 7.26 9.42 -16.29
C TRP A 132 5.91 10.02 -15.94
N ARG A 133 5.25 9.49 -14.91
CA ARG A 133 4.17 10.20 -14.22
C ARG A 133 4.65 10.49 -12.81
N VAL A 134 4.86 11.76 -12.52
CA VAL A 134 4.97 12.28 -11.16
C VAL A 134 3.54 12.48 -10.67
N HIS A 135 3.16 11.81 -9.60
CA HIS A 135 1.92 12.10 -8.89
C HIS A 135 2.27 12.99 -7.71
N ASP A 136 1.99 14.29 -7.84
CA ASP A 136 2.07 15.23 -6.73
C ASP A 136 0.82 15.10 -5.86
N ALA A 137 0.99 15.11 -4.53
CA ALA A 137 -0.06 14.88 -3.55
C ALA A 137 -1.08 16.04 -3.43
N SER A 138 -1.08 17.00 -4.35
CA SER A 138 -1.97 18.17 -4.33
C SER A 138 -3.11 18.13 -5.35
N GLU A 139 -3.31 17.02 -6.07
CA GLU A 139 -4.49 16.84 -6.92
C GLU A 139 -5.59 16.10 -6.14
N GLY A 140 -6.22 16.85 -5.24
CA GLY A 140 -7.49 16.57 -4.58
C GLY A 140 -8.31 17.85 -4.48
#